data_AF-A0A0J9TZF4-F1
#
_entry.id   AF-A0A0J9TZF4-F1
#
_cell.length_a   1.000
_cell.length_b   1.000
_cell.length_c   1.000
_cell.angle_alpha   90.00
_cell.angle_beta   90.00
_cell.angle_gamma   90.00
#
_symmetry.space_group_name_H-M   'P 1'
#
loop_
_entity.id
_entity.type
_entity.pdbx_description
1 polymer ?
#
loop_
_entity_poly.entity_id
_entity_poly.type
_entity_poly.pdbx_seq_one_letter_code
_entity_poly.pdbx_strand_id
1 'polypeptide(L)'
;MNLYGFFEDIKNYIKKADLAENIDILTSTHSECDDFMATSGSYFKDRTTAKRICNEYLNLYDSLNKLKCITNIVSNYKECSKFLNYWINFKLRESMHNGDDSFCTVYNALDSQITFNSLYDISVNFIYDINKDDFYKMNILYRLYKKYTDIDGILENADDMVKRTLLSYSTACCTDYLEAKYICNDGNDDDSNNSQFCTQLKKFEKTYESLYDTEIGRNPEYMNYFKKLSECKNTNVTSTALIGTTVGLIPLMVGLYKVK
;
A
#
# COMPACT_ATOMS: atom_id res chain seq x y z
N MET A 1 10.30 3.73 17.90
CA MET A 1 8.95 3.18 17.59
C MET A 1 9.09 2.41 16.28
N ASN A 2 8.58 1.17 16.16
CA ASN A 2 8.68 0.42 14.90
C ASN A 2 7.66 0.97 13.89
N LEU A 3 8.10 1.76 12.92
CA LEU A 3 7.26 2.39 11.89
C LEU A 3 6.70 1.36 10.89
N TYR A 4 7.42 0.26 10.73
CA TYR A 4 7.16 -0.79 9.75
C TYR A 4 6.37 -1.97 10.33
N GLY A 5 5.89 -1.89 11.58
CA GLY A 5 5.24 -3.01 12.25
C GLY A 5 3.97 -3.53 11.55
N PHE A 6 3.26 -2.68 10.80
CA PHE A 6 2.07 -3.09 10.06
C PHE A 6 2.41 -4.01 8.88
N PHE A 7 3.67 -4.08 8.46
CA PHE A 7 4.09 -4.97 7.38
C PHE A 7 3.99 -6.46 7.74
N GLU A 8 3.92 -6.80 9.02
CA GLU A 8 3.73 -8.19 9.47
C GLU A 8 2.39 -8.78 8.98
N ASP A 9 1.36 -7.95 8.77
CA ASP A 9 0.05 -8.37 8.29
C ASP A 9 -0.40 -7.60 7.04
N ILE A 10 0.56 -7.14 6.23
CA ILE A 10 0.32 -6.25 5.10
C ILE A 10 -0.65 -6.81 4.07
N LYS A 11 -0.66 -8.12 3.83
CA LYS A 11 -1.58 -8.75 2.87
C LYS A 11 -3.04 -8.49 3.25
N ASN A 12 -3.38 -8.58 4.54
CA ASN A 12 -4.73 -8.33 5.02
C ASN A 12 -5.09 -6.85 4.90
N TYR A 13 -4.15 -5.97 5.24
CA TYR A 13 -4.33 -4.53 5.08
C TYR A 13 -4.54 -4.11 3.62
N ILE A 14 -3.77 -4.67 2.67
CA ILE A 14 -3.96 -4.45 1.22
C ILE A 14 -5.37 -4.88 0.80
N LYS A 15 -5.81 -6.09 1.16
CA LYS A 15 -7.17 -6.58 0.86
C LYS A 15 -8.25 -5.64 1.38
N LYS A 16 -8.07 -5.05 2.57
CA LYS A 16 -9.04 -4.08 3.12
C LYS A 16 -9.01 -2.74 2.40
N ALA A 17 -7.82 -2.23 2.08
CA ALA A 17 -7.68 -1.02 1.28
C ALA A 17 -8.35 -1.19 -0.09
N ASP A 18 -8.07 -2.30 -0.80
CA ASP A 18 -8.68 -2.56 -2.09
C ASP A 18 -10.22 -2.68 -1.97
N LEU A 19 -10.76 -3.28 -0.91
CA LEU A 19 -12.21 -3.30 -0.67
C LEU A 19 -12.76 -1.90 -0.41
N ALA A 20 -12.09 -1.09 0.41
CA ALA A 20 -12.52 0.29 0.71
C ALA A 20 -12.52 1.18 -0.54
N GLU A 21 -11.58 0.95 -1.46
CA GLU A 21 -11.44 1.65 -2.74
C GLU A 21 -12.45 1.20 -3.80
N ASN A 22 -12.99 -0.02 -3.68
CA ASN A 22 -13.96 -0.60 -4.63
C ASN A 22 -15.43 -0.48 -4.18
N ILE A 23 -15.72 -0.03 -2.96
CA ILE A 23 -17.10 0.21 -2.53
C ILE A 23 -17.69 1.31 -3.41
N ASP A 24 -18.71 0.94 -4.19
CA ASP A 24 -19.36 1.83 -5.15
C ASP A 24 -19.75 3.14 -4.46
N ILE A 25 -19.30 4.26 -5.02
CA ILE A 25 -19.44 5.65 -4.53
C ILE A 25 -20.91 5.98 -4.15
N LEU A 26 -21.86 5.23 -4.69
CA LEU A 26 -23.30 5.37 -4.48
C LEU A 26 -23.85 4.75 -3.19
N THR A 27 -23.11 3.89 -2.50
CA THR A 27 -23.63 3.17 -1.30
C THR A 27 -23.14 3.73 0.04
N SER A 28 -22.00 4.42 0.05
CA SER A 28 -21.43 5.06 1.25
C SER A 28 -21.25 6.55 1.03
N THR A 29 -22.35 7.31 1.05
CA THR A 29 -22.30 8.78 1.02
C THR A 29 -22.12 9.29 2.45
N HIS A 30 -20.89 9.66 2.80
CA HIS A 30 -20.59 10.35 4.06
C HIS A 30 -20.74 11.86 3.83
N SER A 31 -21.72 12.50 4.46
CA SER A 31 -21.99 13.94 4.34
C SER A 31 -20.77 14.79 4.75
N GLU A 32 -20.00 14.28 5.71
CA GLU A 32 -18.75 14.84 6.23
C GLU A 32 -17.70 14.98 5.12
N CYS A 33 -17.74 14.12 4.11
CA CYS A 33 -16.85 14.20 2.96
C CYS A 33 -17.25 15.29 1.96
N ASP A 34 -18.52 15.74 1.96
CA ASP A 34 -18.91 16.95 1.24
C ASP A 34 -18.31 18.20 1.90
N ASP A 35 -18.35 18.27 3.23
CA ASP A 35 -17.76 19.38 3.99
C ASP A 35 -16.23 19.40 3.89
N PHE A 36 -15.57 18.23 3.95
CA PHE A 36 -14.13 18.10 3.67
C PHE A 36 -13.77 18.58 2.27
N MET A 37 -14.53 18.16 1.24
CA MET A 37 -14.29 18.61 -0.13
C MET A 37 -14.53 20.12 -0.28
N ALA A 38 -15.52 20.69 0.42
CA ALA A 38 -15.79 22.12 0.37
C ALA A 38 -14.62 22.93 0.94
N THR A 39 -14.07 22.50 2.08
CA THR A 39 -13.02 23.19 2.84
C THR A 39 -11.60 22.93 2.32
N SER A 40 -11.30 21.70 1.89
CA SER A 40 -9.95 21.27 1.50
C SER A 40 -9.80 20.87 0.04
N GLY A 41 -10.88 20.90 -0.75
CA GLY A 41 -10.83 20.49 -2.16
C GLY A 41 -9.86 21.30 -3.03
N SER A 42 -9.55 22.55 -2.66
CA SER A 42 -8.58 23.39 -3.39
C SER A 42 -7.13 22.92 -3.29
N TYR A 43 -6.80 22.06 -2.33
CA TYR A 43 -5.46 21.47 -2.21
C TYR A 43 -5.21 20.31 -3.19
N PHE A 44 -6.27 19.80 -3.81
CA PHE A 44 -6.24 18.64 -4.70
C PHE A 44 -6.20 19.05 -6.17
N LYS A 45 -5.49 18.25 -6.97
CA LYS A 45 -5.47 18.36 -8.44
C LYS A 45 -6.88 18.23 -9.04
N ASP A 46 -7.74 17.47 -8.37
CA ASP A 46 -9.13 17.28 -8.70
C ASP A 46 -9.98 17.24 -7.43
N ARG A 47 -11.03 18.07 -7.36
CA ARG A 47 -11.91 18.15 -6.19
C ARG A 47 -12.71 16.86 -5.98
N THR A 48 -13.05 16.14 -7.05
CA THR A 48 -13.80 14.88 -6.91
C THR A 48 -12.94 13.79 -6.28
N THR A 49 -11.62 13.82 -6.54
CA THR A 49 -10.63 12.98 -5.87
C THR A 49 -10.54 13.25 -4.37
N ALA A 50 -10.68 14.51 -3.92
CA ALA A 50 -10.72 14.84 -2.49
C ALA A 50 -11.89 14.14 -1.77
N LYS A 51 -13.11 14.28 -2.32
CA LYS A 51 -14.30 13.61 -1.77
C LYS A 51 -14.15 12.09 -1.77
N ARG A 52 -13.63 11.53 -2.87
CA ARG A 52 -13.37 10.08 -2.99
C ARG A 52 -12.41 9.60 -1.91
N ILE A 53 -11.27 10.27 -1.70
CA ILE A 53 -10.27 9.88 -0.68
C ILE A 53 -10.87 9.91 0.72
N CYS A 54 -11.71 10.91 1.04
CA CYS A 54 -12.41 10.95 2.32
C CYS A 54 -13.35 9.73 2.51
N ASN A 55 -14.14 9.38 1.49
CA ASN A 55 -15.01 8.20 1.56
C ASN A 55 -14.20 6.90 1.70
N GLU A 56 -13.14 6.74 0.91
CA GLU A 56 -12.22 5.59 0.98
C GLU A 56 -11.59 5.49 2.39
N TYR A 57 -11.16 6.62 2.96
CA TYR A 57 -10.59 6.69 4.31
C TYR A 57 -11.57 6.19 5.36
N LEU A 58 -12.83 6.67 5.34
CA LEU A 58 -13.87 6.25 6.28
C LEU A 58 -14.24 4.76 6.12
N ASN A 59 -14.36 4.29 4.89
CA ASN A 59 -14.63 2.88 4.62
C ASN A 59 -13.48 1.98 5.10
N LEU A 60 -12.23 2.40 4.88
CA LEU A 60 -11.06 1.69 5.37
C LEU A 60 -11.03 1.68 6.89
N TYR A 61 -11.21 2.84 7.51
CA TYR A 61 -11.30 3.03 8.95
C TYR A 61 -12.32 2.07 9.59
N ASP A 62 -13.54 2.01 9.05
CA ASP A 62 -14.59 1.10 9.52
C ASP A 62 -14.22 -0.36 9.35
N SER A 63 -13.61 -0.71 8.23
CA SER A 63 -13.16 -2.07 7.98
C SER A 63 -12.04 -2.50 8.93
N LEU A 64 -11.15 -1.58 9.33
CA LEU A 64 -10.09 -1.85 10.29
C LEU A 64 -10.68 -2.04 11.70
N ASN A 65 -11.65 -1.20 12.10
CA ASN A 65 -12.33 -1.36 13.40
C ASN A 65 -13.04 -2.70 13.56
N LYS A 66 -13.71 -3.19 12.51
CA LYS A 66 -14.37 -4.50 12.51
C LYS A 66 -13.40 -5.67 12.67
N LEU A 67 -12.10 -5.47 12.41
CA LEU A 67 -11.10 -6.54 12.35
C LEU A 67 -10.56 -7.00 13.71
N LYS A 68 -11.21 -6.74 14.84
CA LYS A 68 -10.60 -7.01 16.15
C LYS A 68 -9.24 -6.28 16.32
N CYS A 69 -9.06 -5.08 15.75
CA CYS A 69 -8.01 -4.16 16.24
C CYS A 69 -8.22 -3.84 17.75
N ILE A 70 -9.42 -4.16 18.27
CA ILE A 70 -9.89 -4.10 19.66
C ILE A 70 -9.78 -5.46 20.41
N THR A 71 -9.17 -6.54 19.87
CA THR A 71 -8.86 -7.69 20.76
C THR A 71 -7.74 -7.27 21.72
N ASN A 72 -8.10 -6.61 22.83
CA ASN A 72 -7.45 -6.35 24.13
C ASN A 72 -5.92 -6.46 24.30
N ILE A 73 -5.15 -6.40 23.22
CA ILE A 73 -3.70 -6.37 23.20
C ILE A 73 -3.37 -5.04 22.52
N VAL A 74 -2.88 -4.10 23.32
CA VAL A 74 -2.49 -2.73 22.94
C VAL A 74 -1.63 -2.66 21.66
N SER A 75 -0.97 -3.76 21.27
CA SER A 75 -0.16 -3.87 20.05
C SER A 75 -0.96 -3.81 18.75
N ASN A 76 -2.14 -4.45 18.64
CA ASN A 76 -2.85 -4.58 17.35
C ASN A 76 -3.48 -3.26 16.91
N TYR A 77 -4.03 -2.51 17.87
CA TYR A 77 -4.53 -1.16 17.66
C TYR A 77 -3.46 -0.24 17.03
N LYS A 78 -2.22 -0.35 17.52
CA LYS A 78 -1.10 0.47 17.07
C LYS A 78 -0.70 0.18 15.62
N GLU A 79 -0.84 -1.05 15.13
CA GLU A 79 -0.51 -1.39 13.74
C GLU A 79 -1.61 -0.96 12.77
N CYS A 80 -2.89 -1.08 13.14
CA CYS A 80 -4.00 -0.58 12.34
C CYS A 80 -3.89 0.94 12.10
N SER A 81 -3.59 1.70 13.17
CA SER A 81 -3.38 3.15 13.05
C SER A 81 -2.16 3.51 12.20
N LYS A 82 -1.06 2.74 12.26
CA LYS A 82 0.11 2.98 11.39
C LYS A 82 -0.18 2.70 9.93
N PHE A 83 -0.91 1.62 9.63
CA PHE A 83 -1.33 1.35 8.26
C PHE A 83 -2.23 2.47 7.73
N LEU A 84 -3.21 2.91 8.53
CA LEU A 84 -4.07 4.03 8.17
C LEU A 84 -3.26 5.32 7.95
N ASN A 85 -2.25 5.60 8.79
CA ASN A 85 -1.32 6.72 8.62
C ASN A 85 -0.55 6.63 7.30
N TYR A 86 0.02 5.46 6.99
CA TYR A 86 0.71 5.22 5.72
C TYR A 86 -0.23 5.43 4.52
N TRP A 87 -1.43 4.84 4.58
CA TRP A 87 -2.39 4.89 3.48
C TRP A 87 -2.84 6.32 3.18
N ILE A 88 -3.15 7.13 4.20
CA ILE A 88 -3.57 8.51 3.98
C ILE A 88 -2.40 9.38 3.48
N ASN A 89 -1.18 9.19 3.99
CA ASN A 89 0.02 9.82 3.44
C ASN A 89 0.18 9.51 1.95
N PHE A 90 0.01 8.25 1.56
CA PHE A 90 0.09 7.84 0.16
C PHE A 90 -0.95 8.54 -0.70
N LYS A 91 -2.22 8.51 -0.30
CA LYS A 91 -3.32 9.09 -1.09
C LYS A 91 -3.22 10.60 -1.24
N LEU A 92 -2.87 11.31 -0.16
CA LEU A 92 -2.74 12.76 -0.16
C LEU A 92 -1.55 13.22 -1.02
N ARG A 93 -0.38 12.61 -0.85
CA ARG A 93 0.84 12.98 -1.61
C ARG A 93 0.68 12.80 -3.12
N GLU A 94 -0.01 11.73 -3.55
CA GLU A 94 -0.27 11.48 -4.98
C GLU A 94 -1.30 12.48 -5.58
N SER A 95 -2.27 12.91 -4.77
CA SER A 95 -3.47 13.61 -5.27
C SER A 95 -3.43 15.13 -5.12
N MET A 96 -2.56 15.66 -4.25
CA MET A 96 -2.47 17.08 -3.94
C MET A 96 -1.48 17.84 -4.84
N HIS A 97 -1.68 19.15 -4.98
CA HIS A 97 -0.79 20.02 -5.74
C HIS A 97 0.60 20.16 -5.10
N ASN A 98 0.65 20.27 -3.77
CA ASN A 98 1.87 20.41 -2.96
C ASN A 98 1.88 19.33 -1.87
N GLY A 99 2.06 18.07 -2.30
CA GLY A 99 1.75 16.86 -1.54
C GLY A 99 2.26 16.82 -0.09
N ASP A 100 3.44 17.36 0.17
CA ASP A 100 4.09 17.29 1.48
C ASP A 100 3.74 18.51 2.34
N ASP A 101 3.91 19.73 1.80
CA ASP A 101 3.79 20.99 2.55
C ASP A 101 2.39 21.28 3.09
N SER A 102 1.38 20.59 2.57
CA SER A 102 -0.02 20.78 2.95
C SER A 102 -0.66 19.56 3.63
N PHE A 103 0.11 18.50 3.89
CA PHE A 103 -0.40 17.27 4.51
C PHE A 103 -1.10 17.57 5.85
N CYS A 104 -0.43 18.23 6.78
CA CYS A 104 -0.99 18.52 8.11
C CYS A 104 -2.28 19.34 8.04
N THR A 105 -2.33 20.34 7.15
CA THR A 105 -3.53 21.17 6.97
C THR A 105 -4.70 20.35 6.44
N VAL A 106 -4.48 19.54 5.40
CA VAL A 106 -5.53 18.73 4.79
C VAL A 106 -5.97 17.60 5.72
N TYR A 107 -5.03 16.95 6.40
CA TYR A 107 -5.36 15.91 7.37
C TYR A 107 -6.16 16.48 8.55
N ASN A 108 -5.76 17.61 9.12
CA ASN A 108 -6.52 18.23 10.22
C ASN A 108 -7.95 18.61 9.79
N ALA A 109 -8.13 19.04 8.54
CA ALA A 109 -9.45 19.31 8.00
C ALA A 109 -10.27 18.01 7.89
N LEU A 110 -9.69 16.94 7.33
CA LEU A 110 -10.32 15.61 7.27
C LEU A 110 -10.72 15.13 8.67
N ASP A 111 -9.77 15.16 9.61
CA ASP A 111 -9.96 14.77 11.01
C ASP A 111 -11.09 15.57 11.68
N SER A 112 -11.11 16.90 11.49
CA SER A 112 -12.15 17.75 12.07
C SER A 112 -13.57 17.38 11.63
N GLN A 113 -13.75 16.90 10.40
CA GLN A 113 -15.06 16.46 9.91
C GLN A 113 -15.45 15.09 10.48
N ILE A 114 -14.47 14.25 10.81
CA ILE A 114 -14.65 12.88 11.26
C ILE A 114 -14.82 12.82 12.79
N THR A 115 -13.98 13.51 13.55
CA THR A 115 -13.98 13.49 15.03
C THR A 115 -15.18 14.22 15.64
N PHE A 116 -15.73 15.22 14.95
CA PHE A 116 -16.88 15.99 15.47
C PHE A 116 -18.15 15.12 15.62
N ASN A 117 -18.27 14.02 14.88
CA ASN A 117 -19.45 13.16 14.88
C ASN A 117 -19.40 11.94 15.83
N SER A 118 -18.41 11.84 16.73
CA SER A 118 -18.38 10.90 17.87
C SER A 118 -18.49 9.38 17.60
N LEU A 119 -18.40 8.93 16.34
CA LEU A 119 -18.62 7.52 15.95
C LEU A 119 -17.32 6.68 15.86
N TYR A 120 -16.17 7.25 16.22
CA TYR A 120 -14.87 6.74 15.78
C TYR A 120 -13.87 6.53 16.95
N ASP A 121 -13.64 5.25 17.32
CA ASP A 121 -12.79 4.77 18.45
C ASP A 121 -11.27 4.63 18.16
N ILE A 122 -10.81 4.86 16.93
CA ILE A 122 -9.38 4.89 16.58
C ILE A 122 -8.87 6.28 16.95
N SER A 123 -7.86 6.29 17.80
CA SER A 123 -7.19 7.47 18.27
C SER A 123 -6.45 8.07 17.09
N VAL A 124 -7.02 9.15 16.59
CA VAL A 124 -6.45 10.00 15.54
C VAL A 124 -5.09 10.61 15.92
N ASN A 125 -4.66 10.44 17.17
CA ASN A 125 -3.33 10.77 17.70
C ASN A 125 -2.16 10.02 17.03
N PHE A 126 -2.42 9.08 16.10
CA PHE A 126 -1.40 8.29 15.42
C PHE A 126 -1.18 8.65 13.95
N ILE A 127 -1.90 9.65 13.42
CA ILE A 127 -1.71 10.13 12.05
C ILE A 127 -0.80 11.36 12.04
N TYR A 128 0.25 11.32 11.22
CA TYR A 128 1.27 12.34 11.11
C TYR A 128 1.90 12.32 9.72
N ASP A 129 2.53 13.42 9.35
CA ASP A 129 3.28 13.50 8.10
C ASP A 129 4.51 12.58 8.15
N ILE A 130 4.51 11.50 7.38
CA ILE A 130 5.63 10.57 7.33
C ILE A 130 6.76 11.24 6.56
N ASN A 131 7.96 11.31 7.14
CA ASN A 131 9.09 11.91 6.43
C ASN A 131 9.33 11.23 5.08
N LYS A 132 9.81 12.01 4.12
CA LYS A 132 9.91 11.60 2.72
C LYS A 132 10.71 10.32 2.50
N ASP A 133 11.79 10.13 3.25
CA ASP A 133 12.69 8.98 3.09
C ASP A 133 12.04 7.68 3.59
N ASP A 134 11.41 7.71 4.77
CA ASP A 134 10.65 6.58 5.29
C ASP A 134 9.43 6.28 4.41
N PHE A 135 8.71 7.31 3.96
CA PHE A 135 7.57 7.15 3.08
C PHE A 135 7.96 6.46 1.76
N TYR A 136 9.06 6.90 1.15
CA TYR A 136 9.58 6.30 -0.08
C TYR A 136 9.96 4.82 0.11
N LYS A 137 10.68 4.49 1.19
CA LYS A 137 11.02 3.11 1.56
C LYS A 137 9.77 2.25 1.80
N MET A 138 8.80 2.75 2.56
CA MET A 138 7.52 2.06 2.77
C MET A 138 6.77 1.82 1.47
N ASN A 139 6.77 2.80 0.55
CA ASN A 139 6.10 2.67 -0.74
C ASN A 139 6.73 1.58 -1.61
N ILE A 140 8.05 1.43 -1.59
CA ILE A 140 8.73 0.31 -2.27
C ILE A 140 8.23 -1.04 -1.72
N LEU A 141 8.21 -1.21 -0.39
CA LEU A 141 7.69 -2.44 0.23
C LEU A 141 6.22 -2.68 -0.10
N TYR A 142 5.38 -1.65 -0.03
CA TYR A 142 3.96 -1.76 -0.34
C TYR A 142 3.73 -2.21 -1.79
N ARG A 143 4.46 -1.64 -2.76
CA ARG A 143 4.39 -2.05 -4.17
C ARG A 143 4.88 -3.48 -4.39
N LEU A 144 5.87 -3.95 -3.63
CA LEU A 144 6.32 -5.34 -3.66
C LEU A 144 5.24 -6.28 -3.13
N TYR A 145 4.64 -5.97 -1.98
CA TYR A 145 3.57 -6.77 -1.40
C TYR A 145 2.30 -6.76 -2.25
N LYS A 146 1.95 -5.65 -2.92
CA LYS A 146 0.79 -5.59 -3.82
C LYS A 146 0.95 -6.53 -5.02
N LYS A 147 2.13 -6.52 -5.66
CA LYS A 147 2.42 -7.48 -6.75
C LYS A 147 2.44 -8.91 -6.25
N TYR A 148 2.98 -9.14 -5.05
CA TYR A 148 2.92 -10.44 -4.42
C TYR A 148 1.47 -10.89 -4.21
N THR A 149 0.57 -10.04 -3.70
CA THR A 149 -0.84 -10.44 -3.47
C THR A 149 -1.56 -10.75 -4.78
N ASP A 150 -1.23 -10.06 -5.87
CA ASP A 150 -1.75 -10.38 -7.20
C ASP A 150 -1.26 -11.77 -7.66
N ILE A 151 0.04 -12.05 -7.50
CA ILE A 151 0.63 -13.37 -7.81
C ILE A 151 0.00 -14.47 -6.98
N ASP A 152 -0.11 -14.28 -5.66
CA ASP A 152 -0.71 -15.22 -4.70
C ASP A 152 -2.16 -15.53 -5.10
N GLY A 153 -2.95 -14.50 -5.40
CA GLY A 153 -4.33 -14.65 -5.85
C GLY A 153 -4.49 -15.36 -7.19
N ILE A 154 -3.57 -15.12 -8.15
CA ILE A 154 -3.50 -15.87 -9.41
C ILE A 154 -3.21 -17.35 -9.12
N LEU A 155 -2.23 -17.67 -8.28
CA LEU A 155 -1.88 -19.05 -7.97
C LEU A 155 -3.03 -19.81 -7.30
N GLU A 156 -3.78 -19.15 -6.41
CA GLU A 156 -4.91 -19.75 -5.69
C GLU A 156 -6.13 -20.02 -6.59
N ASN A 157 -6.45 -19.15 -7.57
CA ASN A 157 -7.79 -19.11 -8.18
C ASN A 157 -7.83 -19.17 -9.72
N ALA A 158 -6.69 -19.23 -10.39
CA ALA A 158 -6.62 -19.12 -11.85
C ALA A 158 -6.66 -20.46 -12.60
N ASP A 159 -7.31 -20.45 -13.78
CA ASP A 159 -7.07 -21.45 -14.82
C ASP A 159 -5.67 -21.32 -15.43
N ASP A 160 -5.26 -22.30 -16.25
CA ASP A 160 -3.92 -22.31 -16.84
C ASP A 160 -3.64 -21.12 -17.77
N MET A 161 -4.67 -20.46 -18.33
CA MET A 161 -4.51 -19.31 -19.21
C MET A 161 -4.13 -18.07 -18.40
N VAL A 162 -4.78 -17.84 -17.26
CA VAL A 162 -4.48 -16.73 -16.36
C VAL A 162 -3.11 -16.95 -15.68
N LYS A 163 -2.69 -18.19 -15.45
CA LYS A 163 -1.34 -18.49 -14.91
C LYS A 163 -0.19 -18.14 -15.85
N ARG A 164 -0.42 -17.98 -17.16
CA ARG A 164 0.60 -17.45 -18.08
C ARG A 164 0.93 -15.97 -17.84
N THR A 165 0.07 -15.24 -17.12
CA THR A 165 0.34 -13.85 -16.72
C THR A 165 1.34 -13.74 -15.57
N LEU A 166 1.62 -14.83 -14.85
CA LEU A 166 2.58 -14.87 -13.73
C LEU A 166 3.94 -14.27 -14.11
N LEU A 167 4.39 -14.42 -15.36
CA LEU A 167 5.70 -13.93 -15.79
C LEU A 167 5.73 -12.41 -15.80
N SER A 168 4.63 -11.78 -16.24
CA SER A 168 4.48 -10.33 -16.25
C SER A 168 4.48 -9.78 -14.83
N TYR A 169 3.68 -10.36 -13.93
CA TYR A 169 3.59 -9.92 -12.54
C TYR A 169 4.90 -10.13 -11.77
N SER A 170 5.52 -11.31 -11.88
CA SER A 170 6.80 -11.61 -11.24
C SER A 170 7.95 -10.78 -11.80
N THR A 171 7.96 -10.48 -13.10
CA THR A 171 8.95 -9.57 -13.70
C THR A 171 8.77 -8.14 -13.21
N ALA A 172 7.54 -7.68 -13.03
CA ALA A 172 7.25 -6.34 -12.51
C ALA A 172 7.76 -6.13 -11.07
N CYS A 173 7.98 -7.20 -10.29
CA CYS A 173 8.61 -7.11 -8.97
C CYS A 173 10.09 -6.70 -9.04
N CYS A 174 10.79 -6.97 -10.14
CA CYS A 174 12.24 -6.82 -10.18
C CYS A 174 12.72 -5.38 -9.97
N THR A 175 12.05 -4.38 -10.56
CA THR A 175 12.48 -2.98 -10.43
C THR A 175 12.46 -2.53 -8.97
N ASP A 176 11.33 -2.72 -8.29
CA ASP A 176 11.19 -2.34 -6.87
C ASP A 176 12.10 -3.19 -5.97
N TYR A 177 12.30 -4.47 -6.30
CA TYR A 177 13.16 -5.35 -5.52
C TYR A 177 14.63 -4.94 -5.60
N LEU A 178 15.12 -4.62 -6.81
CA LEU A 178 16.50 -4.19 -7.00
C LEU A 178 16.76 -2.84 -6.34
N GLU A 179 15.81 -1.92 -6.41
CA GLU A 179 15.85 -0.64 -5.70
C GLU A 179 15.89 -0.84 -4.18
N ALA A 180 15.02 -1.69 -3.63
CA ALA A 180 15.02 -2.03 -2.21
C ALA A 180 16.34 -2.66 -1.75
N LYS A 181 16.87 -3.59 -2.55
CA LYS A 181 18.13 -4.28 -2.29
C LYS A 181 19.31 -3.32 -2.32
N TYR A 182 19.31 -2.37 -3.25
CA TYR A 182 20.32 -1.31 -3.31
C TYR A 182 20.32 -0.47 -2.03
N ILE A 183 19.15 0.01 -1.59
CA ILE A 183 19.00 0.77 -0.33
C ILE A 183 19.54 -0.03 0.87
N CYS A 184 19.31 -1.34 0.90
CA CYS A 184 19.80 -2.21 1.97
C CYS A 184 21.29 -2.56 1.92
N ASN A 185 21.93 -2.43 0.76
CA ASN A 185 23.36 -2.70 0.60
C ASN A 185 24.21 -1.42 0.76
N ASP A 186 23.66 -0.26 0.40
CA ASP A 186 24.36 1.03 0.40
C ASP A 186 24.19 1.83 1.71
N GLY A 187 23.29 1.39 2.60
CA GLY A 187 23.08 2.08 3.87
C GLY A 187 24.15 1.77 4.91
N ASN A 188 24.62 2.79 5.64
CA ASN A 188 25.30 2.57 6.91
C ASN A 188 24.32 1.89 7.88
N ASP A 189 24.75 0.79 8.50
CA ASP A 189 23.97 -0.01 9.46
C ASP A 189 23.53 0.76 10.73
N ASP A 190 23.97 2.02 10.88
CA ASP A 190 23.70 2.88 12.03
C ASP A 190 22.31 3.56 12.00
N ASP A 191 21.59 3.58 10.86
CA ASP A 191 20.21 4.08 10.81
C ASP A 191 19.20 2.98 11.19
N SER A 192 18.58 3.14 12.36
CA SER A 192 17.55 2.23 12.87
C SER A 192 16.32 2.06 11.97
N ASN A 193 16.01 3.04 11.09
CA ASN A 193 14.92 2.90 10.13
C ASN A 193 15.36 2.12 8.89
N ASN A 194 16.61 2.31 8.45
CA ASN A 194 17.19 1.47 7.41
C ASN A 194 17.20 -0.01 7.83
N SER A 195 17.56 -0.29 9.09
CA SER A 195 17.50 -1.66 9.61
C SER A 195 16.07 -2.23 9.69
N GLN A 196 15.05 -1.42 9.99
CA GLN A 196 13.64 -1.85 9.95
C GLN A 196 13.17 -2.16 8.53
N PHE A 197 13.42 -1.26 7.57
CA PHE A 197 13.10 -1.46 6.16
C PHE A 197 13.74 -2.75 5.62
N CYS A 198 15.04 -2.94 5.86
CA CYS A 198 15.77 -4.12 5.38
C CYS A 198 15.35 -5.41 6.09
N THR A 199 14.92 -5.31 7.35
CA THR A 199 14.30 -6.45 8.05
C THR A 199 12.99 -6.85 7.37
N GLN A 200 12.14 -5.89 6.98
CA GLN A 200 10.91 -6.19 6.25
C GLN A 200 11.19 -6.71 4.83
N LEU A 201 12.20 -6.17 4.13
CA LEU A 201 12.60 -6.68 2.82
C LEU A 201 13.02 -8.16 2.91
N LYS A 202 13.82 -8.54 3.91
CA LYS A 202 14.19 -9.95 4.13
C LYS A 202 12.99 -10.85 4.43
N LYS A 203 11.95 -10.32 5.08
CA LYS A 203 10.69 -11.06 5.30
C LYS A 203 9.94 -11.23 3.99
N PHE A 204 9.83 -10.17 3.19
CA PHE A 204 9.26 -10.23 1.84
C PHE A 204 9.98 -11.27 0.97
N GLU A 205 11.31 -11.27 0.95
CA GLU A 205 12.11 -12.25 0.19
C GLU A 205 11.72 -13.69 0.55
N LYS A 206 11.68 -14.02 1.85
CA LYS A 206 11.27 -15.35 2.32
C LYS A 206 9.83 -15.69 1.93
N THR A 207 8.91 -14.74 2.07
CA THR A 207 7.50 -14.95 1.69
C THR A 207 7.35 -15.17 0.18
N TYR A 208 8.07 -14.40 -0.64
CA TYR A 208 8.05 -14.54 -2.09
C TYR A 208 8.68 -15.86 -2.54
N GLU A 209 9.84 -16.22 -1.98
CA GLU A 209 10.53 -17.48 -2.27
C GLU A 209 9.70 -18.70 -1.88
N SER A 210 8.91 -18.62 -0.81
CA SER A 210 8.03 -19.74 -0.43
C SER A 210 6.99 -20.09 -1.50
N LEU A 211 6.58 -19.16 -2.38
CA LEU A 211 5.69 -19.47 -3.51
C LEU A 211 6.33 -20.50 -4.45
N TYR A 212 7.66 -20.43 -4.59
CA TYR A 212 8.41 -21.38 -5.39
C TYR A 212 8.39 -22.77 -4.76
N ASP A 213 8.56 -22.85 -3.44
CA ASP A 213 8.63 -24.13 -2.73
C ASP A 213 7.26 -24.80 -2.55
N THR A 214 6.17 -24.02 -2.50
CA THR A 214 4.81 -24.54 -2.22
C THR A 214 3.96 -24.69 -3.47
N GLU A 215 3.65 -23.60 -4.19
CA GLU A 215 2.63 -23.60 -5.25
C GLU A 215 3.24 -23.89 -6.62
N ILE A 216 4.36 -23.23 -6.93
CA ILE A 216 5.00 -23.34 -8.25
C ILE A 216 5.80 -24.63 -8.35
N GLY A 217 6.51 -25.03 -7.30
CA GLY A 217 7.30 -26.26 -7.26
C GLY A 217 6.46 -27.53 -7.42
N ARG A 218 5.17 -27.48 -7.09
CA ARG A 218 4.22 -28.57 -7.31
C ARG A 218 3.73 -28.68 -8.76
N ASN A 219 3.91 -27.64 -9.58
CA ASN A 219 3.53 -27.65 -10.98
C ASN A 219 4.69 -27.15 -11.87
N PRO A 220 5.52 -28.08 -12.41
CA PRO A 220 6.70 -27.74 -13.19
C PRO A 220 6.44 -26.82 -14.38
N GLU A 221 5.24 -26.81 -14.95
CA GLU A 221 4.90 -25.93 -16.07
C GLU A 221 4.92 -24.45 -15.66
N TYR A 222 4.55 -24.13 -14.42
CA TYR A 222 4.50 -22.76 -13.91
C TYR A 222 5.90 -22.18 -13.63
N MET A 223 6.91 -23.04 -13.51
CA MET A 223 8.30 -22.59 -13.35
C MET A 223 8.77 -21.73 -14.53
N ASN A 224 8.28 -22.02 -15.74
CA ASN A 224 8.61 -21.23 -16.94
C ASN A 224 7.89 -19.87 -16.99
N TYR A 225 6.85 -19.69 -16.17
CA TYR A 225 6.05 -18.48 -16.11
C TYR A 225 6.26 -17.69 -14.82
N PHE A 226 7.28 -18.00 -14.02
CA PHE A 226 7.54 -17.28 -12.79
C PHE A 226 9.00 -16.89 -12.68
N LYS A 227 9.24 -15.62 -12.39
CA LYS A 227 10.57 -15.07 -12.17
C LYS A 227 10.91 -15.01 -10.69
N LYS A 228 12.02 -15.63 -10.30
CA LYS A 228 12.55 -15.56 -8.93
C LYS A 228 13.19 -14.19 -8.69
N LEU A 229 13.23 -13.75 -7.43
CA LEU A 229 13.96 -12.54 -7.04
C LEU A 229 15.45 -12.64 -7.37
N SER A 230 16.05 -13.83 -7.22
CA SER A 230 17.45 -14.08 -7.58
C SER A 230 17.74 -13.99 -9.09
N GLU A 231 16.72 -14.05 -9.93
CA GLU A 231 16.82 -13.89 -11.39
C GLU A 231 16.62 -12.43 -11.84
N CYS A 232 16.26 -11.54 -10.92
CA CYS A 232 16.27 -10.10 -11.17
C CYS A 232 17.73 -9.65 -11.33
N LYS A 233 18.11 -9.34 -12.57
CA LYS A 233 19.44 -8.82 -12.89
C LYS A 233 19.43 -7.30 -12.76
N ASN A 234 20.47 -6.75 -12.13
CA ASN A 234 20.85 -5.36 -12.35
C ASN A 234 21.31 -5.22 -13.80
N THR A 235 20.36 -4.99 -14.71
CA THR A 235 20.73 -4.38 -15.98
C THR A 235 21.20 -2.98 -15.62
N ASN A 236 22.48 -2.68 -15.84
CA ASN A 236 23.05 -1.33 -15.70
C ASN A 236 22.33 -0.36 -16.65
N VAL A 237 21.09 -0.02 -16.34
CA VAL A 237 20.42 1.16 -16.85
C VAL A 237 20.91 2.26 -15.95
N THR A 238 21.93 2.95 -16.44
CA THR A 238 22.50 4.17 -15.91
C THR A 238 21.40 5.03 -15.29
N SER A 239 21.50 5.18 -13.97
CA SER A 239 20.83 6.19 -13.17
C SER A 239 21.08 7.57 -13.78
N THR A 240 20.24 7.94 -14.74
CA THR A 240 20.16 9.29 -15.28
C THR A 240 18.69 9.68 -15.18
N ALA A 241 18.39 10.32 -14.05
CA ALA A 241 17.24 11.20 -13.83
C ALA A 241 15.89 10.74 -14.40
N LEU A 242 15.13 9.98 -13.60
CA LEU A 242 13.67 10.04 -13.59
C LEU A 242 13.16 10.45 -12.20
N ILE A 243 13.86 11.41 -11.58
CA ILE A 243 13.22 12.31 -10.61
C ILE A 243 12.54 13.38 -11.46
N GLY A 244 11.37 13.05 -11.99
CA GLY A 244 10.65 13.92 -12.92
C GLY A 244 9.52 13.19 -13.63
N THR A 245 8.34 13.17 -12.99
CA THR A 245 7.03 12.97 -13.62
C THR A 245 6.91 11.80 -14.60
N THR A 246 6.77 10.60 -14.05
CA THR A 246 5.75 9.68 -14.55
C THR A 246 4.94 9.23 -13.34
N VAL A 247 3.85 9.95 -13.09
CA VAL A 247 2.68 9.39 -12.40
C VAL A 247 2.26 8.22 -13.27
N GLY A 248 2.82 7.05 -12.99
CA GLY A 248 2.36 5.81 -13.56
C GLY A 248 0.95 5.65 -13.05
N LEU A 249 -0.03 5.99 -13.89
CA LEU A 249 -1.35 5.38 -13.85
C LEU A 249 -1.12 3.90 -13.59
N ILE A 250 -1.28 3.46 -12.35
CA ILE A 250 -1.66 2.08 -12.09
C ILE A 250 -3.00 2.00 -12.82
N PRO A 251 -3.11 1.28 -13.95
CA PRO A 251 -4.43 0.94 -14.40
C PRO A 251 -4.98 0.12 -13.23
N LEU A 252 -6.02 0.64 -12.58
CA LEU A 252 -6.95 -0.17 -11.82
C LEU A 252 -7.47 -1.21 -12.81
N MET A 253 -6.71 -2.29 -13.01
CA MET A 253 -7.25 -3.54 -13.50
C MET A 253 -8.08 -4.05 -12.34
N VAL A 254 -9.28 -3.46 -12.22
CA VAL A 254 -10.42 -4.05 -11.55
C VAL A 254 -10.57 -5.41 -12.20
N GLY A 255 -10.03 -6.43 -11.53
CA GLY A 255 -10.21 -7.82 -11.91
C GLY A 255 -11.69 -8.10 -11.87
N LEU A 256 -12.33 -8.10 -13.04
CA LEU A 256 -13.65 -8.61 -13.28
C LEU A 256 -13.66 -10.11 -12.95
N TYR A 257 -13.80 -10.48 -11.68
CA TYR A 257 -14.36 -11.77 -11.33
C TYR A 257 -15.87 -11.60 -11.19
N LYS A 258 -16.57 -11.66 -12.32
CA LYS A 258 -17.97 -12.07 -12.34
C LYS A 258 -18.00 -13.55 -11.97
N VAL A 259 -18.30 -13.83 -10.71
CA VAL A 259 -18.76 -15.16 -10.31
C VAL A 259 -20.16 -15.32 -10.91
N LYS A 260 -20.35 -16.36 -11.71
CA LYS A 260 -21.62 -16.70 -12.35
C LYS A 260 -22.48 -17.51 -11.38
#